data_AF-A0A238VBE1-F1
#
_entry.id   AF-A0A238VBE1-F1
#
_cell.length_a   1.000
_cell.length_b   1.000
_cell.length_c   1.000
_cell.angle_alpha   90.00
_cell.angle_beta   90.00
_cell.angle_gamma   90.00
#
_symmetry.space_group_name_H-M   'P 1'
#
loop_
_entity.id
_entity.type
_entity.pdbx_description
1 polymer ?
#
loop_
_entity_poly.entity_id
_entity_poly.type
_entity_poly.pdbx_seq_one_letter_code
_entity_poly.pdbx_strand_id
1 'polypeptide(L)'
;MLFEMQRTTVAGRPALTVRGELDLAAAPQLAAAVEAQLAAGPRALVLDLTPTIFMDSSGARELVRLARRAAAAGVPLHVVAPRSNTAVRLTIDLLELGTVVPIVESAADIPSGSGSASGGGTASRSTEQQARP
;
A
#
# COMPACT_ATOMS: atom_id res chain seq x y z
N MET A 1 20.74 12.62 -0.07
CA MET A 1 19.40 11.99 0.02
C MET A 1 19.55 10.55 -0.41
N LEU A 2 19.24 9.61 0.47
CA LEU A 2 19.18 8.18 0.14
C LEU A 2 17.77 7.92 -0.38
N PHE A 3 17.50 8.21 -1.64
CA PHE A 3 16.25 7.81 -2.28
C PHE A 3 16.58 7.24 -3.65
N GLU A 4 16.22 5.97 -3.84
CA GLU A 4 16.33 5.28 -5.11
C GLU A 4 15.01 4.58 -5.39
N MET A 5 14.58 4.62 -6.64
CA MET A 5 13.36 3.95 -7.07
C MET A 5 13.65 3.12 -8.31
N GLN A 6 13.23 1.86 -8.27
CA GLN A 6 13.41 0.91 -9.36
C GLN A 6 12.05 0.44 -9.86
N ARG A 7 11.89 0.43 -11.19
CA ARG A 7 10.72 -0.18 -11.84
C ARG A 7 11.00 -1.66 -12.00
N THR A 8 10.12 -2.50 -11.47
CA THR A 8 10.21 -3.96 -11.56
C THR A 8 8.85 -4.56 -11.88
N THR A 9 8.74 -5.88 -11.85
CA THR A 9 7.48 -6.61 -11.96
C THR A 9 7.36 -7.57 -10.79
N VAL A 10 6.22 -7.53 -10.10
CA VAL A 10 5.93 -8.37 -8.94
C VAL A 10 4.61 -9.10 -9.20
N ALA A 11 4.60 -10.42 -9.09
CA ALA A 11 3.42 -11.26 -9.37
C ALA A 11 2.76 -10.93 -10.74
N GLY A 12 3.57 -10.65 -11.77
CA GLY A 12 3.09 -10.31 -13.12
C GLY A 12 2.50 -8.89 -13.26
N ARG A 13 2.67 -8.02 -12.27
CA ARG A 13 2.17 -6.63 -12.26
C ARG A 13 3.33 -5.65 -12.22
N PRO A 14 3.19 -4.45 -12.81
CA PRO A 14 4.19 -3.40 -12.64
C PRO A 14 4.35 -3.09 -11.15
N ALA A 15 5.60 -2.90 -10.76
CA ALA A 15 5.99 -2.62 -9.39
C ALA A 15 6.98 -1.47 -9.34
N LEU A 16 6.87 -0.65 -8.31
CA LEU A 16 7.85 0.37 -7.95
C LEU A 16 8.48 -0.05 -6.63
N THR A 17 9.79 -0.32 -6.62
CA THR A 17 10.53 -0.61 -5.39
C THR A 17 11.21 0.66 -4.93
N VAL A 18 10.90 1.09 -3.70
CA VAL A 18 11.51 2.27 -3.07
C VAL A 18 12.60 1.80 -2.13
N ARG A 19 13.80 2.35 -2.29
CA ARG A 19 14.97 2.13 -1.44
C ARG A 19 15.37 3.44 -0.79
N GLY A 20 15.76 3.38 0.48
CA GLY A 20 16.17 4.56 1.23
C GLY A 20 15.02 5.19 2.02
N GLU A 21 14.89 6.51 1.95
CA GLU A 21 13.99 7.30 2.80
C GLU A 21 12.78 7.78 2.01
N LEU A 22 11.59 7.59 2.58
CA LEU A 22 10.34 8.11 2.03
C LEU A 22 9.88 9.31 2.88
N ASP A 23 10.30 10.50 2.45
CA ASP A 23 10.08 11.78 3.12
C ASP A 23 9.43 12.83 2.19
N LEU A 24 9.38 14.07 2.65
CA LEU A 24 8.88 15.21 1.86
C LEU A 24 9.64 15.43 0.54
N ALA A 25 10.94 15.10 0.49
CA ALA A 25 11.77 15.29 -0.71
C ALA A 25 11.57 14.16 -1.73
N ALA A 26 11.36 12.93 -1.26
CA ALA A 26 11.06 11.77 -2.08
C ALA A 26 9.63 11.77 -2.64
N ALA A 27 8.68 12.38 -1.93
CA ALA A 27 7.25 12.36 -2.26
C ALA A 27 6.91 12.80 -3.71
N PRO A 28 7.43 13.92 -4.25
CA PRO A 28 7.14 14.32 -5.63
C PRO A 28 7.65 13.32 -6.68
N GLN A 29 8.81 12.71 -6.43
CA GLN A 29 9.41 11.73 -7.33
C GLN A 29 8.60 10.44 -7.35
N LEU A 30 8.17 9.95 -6.18
CA LEU A 30 7.27 8.80 -6.08
C LEU A 30 5.94 9.07 -6.78
N ALA A 31 5.35 10.25 -6.57
CA ALA A 31 4.10 10.63 -7.19
C ALA A 31 4.18 10.61 -8.72
N ALA A 32 5.21 11.23 -9.31
CA ALA A 32 5.41 11.24 -10.75
C ALA A 32 5.58 9.82 -11.33
N ALA A 33 6.28 8.93 -10.62
CA ALA A 33 6.47 7.56 -11.07
C ALA A 33 5.19 6.73 -11.03
N VAL A 34 4.38 6.88 -9.98
CA VAL A 34 3.07 6.24 -9.87
C VAL A 34 2.11 6.75 -10.94
N GLU A 35 2.03 8.07 -11.14
CA GLU A 35 1.22 8.69 -12.21
C GLU A 35 1.58 8.11 -13.59
N ALA A 36 2.88 8.01 -13.89
CA ALA A 36 3.34 7.43 -15.15
C ALA A 36 2.96 5.95 -15.31
N GLN A 37 2.92 5.19 -14.21
CA GLN A 37 2.45 3.79 -14.25
C GLN A 37 0.93 3.72 -14.41
N LEU A 38 0.17 4.57 -13.71
CA LEU A 38 -1.29 4.62 -13.82
C LEU A 38 -1.72 5.02 -15.24
N ALA A 39 -1.01 5.95 -15.87
CA ALA A 39 -1.27 6.38 -17.26
C ALA A 39 -1.11 5.23 -18.28
N ALA A 40 -0.31 4.21 -17.97
CA ALA A 40 -0.18 3.01 -18.80
C ALA A 40 -1.37 2.04 -18.67
N GLY A 41 -2.33 2.31 -17.78
CA GLY A 41 -3.55 1.52 -17.57
C GLY A 41 -3.31 0.08 -17.08
N PRO A 42 -2.44 -0.19 -16.10
CA PRO A 42 -2.17 -1.54 -15.64
C PRO A 42 -3.38 -2.10 -14.88
N ARG A 43 -3.51 -3.43 -14.87
CA ARG A 43 -4.57 -4.11 -14.11
C ARG A 43 -4.44 -3.94 -12.59
N ALA A 44 -3.23 -3.69 -12.10
CA ALA A 44 -2.90 -3.38 -10.71
C ALA A 44 -1.48 -2.81 -10.67
N LEU A 45 -1.16 -2.07 -9.60
CA LEU A 45 0.17 -1.52 -9.34
C LEU A 45 0.65 -1.99 -7.96
N VAL A 46 1.94 -2.31 -7.87
CA VAL A 46 2.58 -2.69 -6.60
C VAL A 46 3.59 -1.62 -6.21
N LEU A 47 3.58 -1.21 -4.95
CA LEU A 47 4.59 -0.36 -4.35
C LEU A 47 5.31 -1.16 -3.26
N ASP A 48 6.55 -1.53 -3.53
CA ASP A 48 7.37 -2.31 -2.62
C ASP A 48 8.24 -1.39 -1.75
N LEU A 49 7.89 -1.31 -0.48
CA LEU A 49 8.60 -0.56 0.55
C LEU A 49 9.49 -1.48 1.41
N THR A 50 9.68 -2.74 1.02
CA THR A 50 10.53 -3.69 1.75
C THR A 50 11.95 -3.15 1.99
N PRO A 51 12.63 -2.52 1.00
CA PRO A 51 13.97 -2.00 1.21
C PRO A 51 14.01 -0.51 1.62
N THR A 52 12.86 0.07 1.96
CA THR A 52 12.77 1.41 2.56
C THR A 52 13.29 1.34 3.99
N ILE A 53 14.20 2.23 4.35
CA ILE A 53 14.83 2.28 5.68
C ILE A 53 14.20 3.33 6.61
N PHE A 54 13.37 4.23 6.08
CA PHE A 54 12.70 5.27 6.86
C PHE A 54 11.44 5.80 6.14
N MET A 55 10.42 6.16 6.91
CA MET A 55 9.23 6.86 6.42
C MET A 55 8.70 7.84 7.46
N ASP A 56 8.52 9.11 7.07
CA ASP A 56 7.90 10.15 7.90
C ASP A 56 6.39 10.32 7.62
N SER A 57 5.78 11.32 8.27
CA SER A 57 4.37 11.65 8.06
C SER A 57 4.09 12.24 6.67
N SER A 58 5.08 12.86 6.03
CA SER A 58 4.98 13.39 4.67
C SER A 58 4.91 12.25 3.65
N GLY A 59 5.79 11.26 3.78
CA GLY A 59 5.80 10.03 3.01
C GLY A 59 4.50 9.24 3.18
N ALA A 60 4.04 9.07 4.42
CA ALA A 60 2.73 8.47 4.72
C ALA A 60 1.56 9.21 4.05
N ARG A 61 1.54 10.55 4.14
CA ARG A 61 0.51 11.36 3.49
C ARG A 61 0.54 11.18 1.98
N GLU A 62 1.72 11.08 1.39
CA GLU A 62 1.85 10.84 -0.05
C GLU A 62 1.32 9.44 -0.42
N LEU A 63 1.64 8.39 0.34
CA LEU A 63 1.06 7.06 0.12
C LEU A 63 -0.48 7.07 0.08
N VAL A 64 -1.12 7.79 0.99
CA VAL A 64 -2.58 7.93 1.01
C VAL A 64 -3.08 8.66 -0.25
N ARG A 65 -2.39 9.71 -0.71
CA ARG A 65 -2.75 10.41 -1.94
C ARG A 65 -2.65 9.50 -3.15
N LEU A 66 -1.60 8.69 -3.23
CA LEU A 66 -1.36 7.76 -4.33
C LEU A 66 -2.40 6.64 -4.35
N ALA A 67 -2.74 6.07 -3.19
CA ALA A 67 -3.80 5.08 -3.08
C ALA A 67 -5.15 5.62 -3.57
N ARG A 68 -5.50 6.86 -3.18
CA ARG A 68 -6.74 7.51 -3.65
C ARG A 68 -6.73 7.77 -5.16
N ARG A 69 -5.59 8.18 -5.73
CA ARG A 69 -5.45 8.39 -7.18
C ARG A 69 -5.56 7.09 -7.97
N ALA A 70 -4.88 6.03 -7.51
CA ALA A 70 -4.99 4.71 -8.11
C ALA A 70 -6.44 4.19 -8.08
N ALA A 71 -7.12 4.35 -6.94
CA ALA A 71 -8.54 4.01 -6.82
C ALA A 71 -9.43 4.84 -7.78
N ALA A 72 -9.18 6.14 -7.92
CA ALA A 72 -9.90 6.99 -8.88
C ALA A 72 -9.66 6.58 -10.34
N ALA A 73 -8.49 6.03 -10.65
CA ALA A 73 -8.17 5.45 -11.96
C ALA A 73 -8.71 4.02 -12.14
N GLY A 74 -9.36 3.44 -11.12
CA GLY A 74 -9.82 2.04 -11.16
C GLY A 74 -8.70 1.00 -11.10
N VAL A 75 -7.50 1.41 -10.69
CA VAL A 75 -6.31 0.54 -10.59
C VAL A 75 -6.05 0.19 -9.13
N PRO A 76 -6.14 -1.08 -8.72
CA PRO A 76 -5.75 -1.51 -7.39
C PRO A 76 -4.27 -1.23 -7.12
N LEU A 77 -3.98 -0.46 -6.07
CA LEU A 77 -2.62 -0.25 -5.56
C LEU A 77 -2.40 -1.12 -4.32
N HIS A 78 -1.38 -1.96 -4.36
CA HIS A 78 -0.94 -2.76 -3.20
C HIS A 78 0.41 -2.27 -2.70
N VAL A 79 0.53 -2.06 -1.39
CA VAL A 79 1.79 -1.67 -0.76
C VAL A 79 2.37 -2.86 -0.03
N VAL A 80 3.57 -3.28 -0.40
CA VAL A 80 4.31 -4.33 0.32
C VAL A 80 5.16 -3.67 1.40
N ALA A 81 4.87 -3.98 2.65
CA ALA A 81 5.66 -3.53 3.79
C ALA A 81 5.69 -4.67 4.82
N PRO A 82 6.73 -5.51 4.86
CA PRO A 82 6.81 -6.62 5.81
C PRO A 82 6.76 -6.15 7.27
N ARG A 83 6.25 -6.97 8.19
CA ARG A 83 6.27 -6.68 9.64
C ARG A 83 7.69 -6.52 10.19
N SER A 84 8.68 -7.15 9.55
CA SER A 84 10.09 -7.02 9.87
C SER A 84 10.68 -5.64 9.55
N ASN A 85 10.03 -4.84 8.68
CA ASN A 85 10.44 -3.47 8.41
C ASN A 85 9.83 -2.52 9.44
N THR A 86 10.44 -2.49 10.64
CA THR A 86 9.97 -1.68 11.77
C THR A 86 9.98 -0.18 11.47
N ALA A 87 10.92 0.30 10.66
CA ALA A 87 11.05 1.71 10.30
C ALA A 87 9.84 2.25 9.53
N VAL A 88 9.30 1.45 8.61
CA VAL A 88 8.08 1.82 7.87
C VAL A 88 6.83 1.43 8.66
N ARG A 89 6.84 0.27 9.34
CA ARG A 89 5.68 -0.26 10.08
C ARG A 89 5.25 0.61 11.25
N LEU A 90 6.20 1.21 11.97
CA LEU A 90 5.86 2.14 13.06
C LEU A 90 4.97 3.28 12.55
N THR A 91 5.36 3.92 11.45
CA THR A 91 4.60 5.02 10.85
C THR A 91 3.26 4.55 10.28
N ILE A 92 3.20 3.35 9.67
CA ILE A 92 1.95 2.73 9.21
C ILE A 92 0.97 2.54 10.36
N ASP A 93 1.44 1.95 11.47
CA ASP A 93 0.61 1.57 12.60
C ASP A 93 0.16 2.82 13.39
N LEU A 94 1.05 3.79 13.62
CA LEU A 94 0.72 5.04 14.31
C LEU A 94 -0.30 5.91 13.57
N LEU A 95 -0.29 5.88 12.24
CA LEU A 95 -1.20 6.66 11.40
C LEU A 95 -2.38 5.84 10.89
N GLU A 96 -2.54 4.60 11.37
CA GLU A 96 -3.58 3.65 10.95
C GLU A 96 -3.70 3.50 9.43
N LEU A 97 -2.58 3.58 8.70
CA LEU A 97 -2.58 3.61 7.22
C LEU A 97 -3.16 2.34 6.60
N GLY A 98 -3.13 1.22 7.33
CA GLY A 98 -3.72 -0.05 6.87
C GLY A 98 -5.23 0.01 6.64
N THR A 99 -5.92 1.03 7.15
CA THR A 99 -7.35 1.25 6.93
C THR A 99 -7.66 1.95 5.60
N VAL A 100 -6.67 2.65 5.03
CA VAL A 100 -6.82 3.51 3.84
C VAL A 100 -5.95 3.06 2.67
N VAL A 101 -4.88 2.32 2.94
CA VAL A 101 -3.96 1.78 1.94
C VAL A 101 -3.93 0.25 2.09
N PRO A 102 -4.09 -0.52 0.99
CA PRO A 102 -4.01 -1.98 1.04
C PRO A 102 -2.56 -2.42 1.26
N ILE A 103 -2.19 -2.63 2.51
CA ILE A 103 -0.84 -3.03 2.92
C ILE A 103 -0.78 -4.55 3.09
N VAL A 104 0.17 -5.18 2.42
CA VAL A 104 0.44 -6.62 2.50
C VAL A 104 1.84 -6.87 3.06
N GLU A 105 2.07 -8.06 3.61
CA GLU A 105 3.39 -8.42 4.17
C GLU A 105 4.36 -8.85 3.09
N SER A 106 3.87 -9.54 2.06
CA SER A 106 4.65 -10.02 0.94
C SER A 106 3.94 -9.80 -0.39
N ALA A 107 4.73 -9.71 -1.46
CA ALA A 107 4.26 -9.80 -2.83
C ALA A 107 3.35 -11.01 -3.11
N ALA A 108 3.62 -12.12 -2.42
CA ALA A 108 2.85 -13.37 -2.57
C ALA A 108 1.41 -13.25 -2.03
N ASP A 109 1.18 -12.32 -1.09
CA ASP A 109 -0.14 -12.10 -0.49
C ASP A 109 -1.04 -11.21 -1.36
N ILE A 110 -0.49 -10.64 -2.44
CA ILE A 110 -1.25 -9.78 -3.35
C ILE A 110 -2.26 -10.66 -4.09
N PRO A 111 -3.57 -10.47 -3.89
CA PRO A 111 -4.59 -11.34 -4.47
C PRO A 111 -4.42 -11.41 -5.99
N SER A 112 -4.33 -12.62 -6.56
CA SER A 112 -4.04 -12.82 -7.99
C SER A 112 -5.10 -12.26 -8.94
N GLY A 113 -6.28 -11.91 -8.42
CA GLY A 113 -7.30 -11.15 -9.14
C GLY A 113 -7.88 -11.88 -10.35
N SER A 114 -8.87 -12.75 -10.13
CA SER A 114 -9.96 -12.96 -11.08
C SER A 114 -11.24 -12.30 -10.52
N GLY A 115 -11.53 -11.08 -10.98
CA GLY A 115 -12.90 -10.56 -11.22
C GLY A 115 -13.88 -10.27 -10.05
N SER A 116 -14.55 -9.13 -10.24
CA SER A 116 -15.89 -8.74 -9.76
C SER A 116 -16.06 -8.22 -8.34
N ALA A 117 -16.55 -6.97 -8.29
CA ALA A 117 -17.27 -6.41 -7.18
C ALA A 117 -18.49 -7.28 -6.82
N SER A 118 -18.65 -7.53 -5.52
CA SER A 118 -19.94 -7.74 -4.87
C SER A 118 -19.82 -7.20 -3.46
N GLY A 119 -20.44 -6.04 -3.22
CA GLY A 119 -20.52 -5.43 -1.91
C GLY A 119 -21.51 -6.12 -0.98
N GLY A 120 -21.52 -5.62 0.26
CA GLY A 120 -22.65 -5.71 1.17
C GLY A 120 -22.52 -6.79 2.23
N GLY A 121 -22.30 -6.37 3.47
CA GLY A 121 -22.38 -7.29 4.61
C GLY A 121 -21.88 -6.75 5.95
N THR A 122 -22.25 -5.53 6.32
CA THR A 122 -22.29 -5.14 7.73
C THR A 122 -23.25 -6.07 8.47
N ALA A 123 -22.76 -6.78 9.47
CA ALA A 123 -23.63 -7.35 10.51
C ALA A 123 -22.87 -7.41 11.84
N SER A 124 -23.16 -6.42 12.69
CA SER A 124 -23.05 -6.55 14.14
C SER A 124 -23.69 -7.86 14.59
N ARG A 125 -23.03 -8.58 15.50
CA ARG A 125 -23.72 -9.35 16.53
C ARG A 125 -23.07 -9.08 17.88
N SER A 126 -23.61 -8.07 18.55
CA SER A 126 -23.75 -8.08 20.00
C SER A 126 -24.82 -9.12 20.35
N THR A 127 -24.47 -10.18 21.06
CA THR A 127 -25.35 -10.89 22.03
C THR A 127 -24.42 -11.82 22.82
N GLU A 128 -24.05 -11.45 24.05
CA GLU A 128 -24.79 -11.76 25.28
C GLU A 128 -24.47 -13.19 25.79
N GLN A 129 -23.73 -13.21 26.89
CA GLN A 129 -24.02 -14.01 28.09
C GLN A 129 -24.07 -15.54 27.93
N GLN A 130 -22.98 -16.20 28.34
CA GLN A 130 -23.03 -17.60 28.75
C GLN A 130 -22.68 -17.71 30.23
N ALA A 131 -23.73 -17.80 31.04
CA ALA A 131 -23.69 -18.35 32.37
C ALA A 131 -23.33 -19.85 32.33
N ARG A 132 -22.63 -20.33 33.36
CA ARG A 132 -22.84 -21.59 34.12
C ARG A 132 -21.53 -22.11 34.74
N PRO A 133 -21.59 -23.01 35.73
CA PRO A 133 -22.73 -23.44 36.56
C PRO A 133 -22.66 -22.93 38.01
#